data_AF-A0A8T8WDE6-F1
#
_entry.id   AF-A0A8T8WDE6-F1
#
_cell.length_a   1.000
_cell.length_b   1.000
_cell.length_c   1.000
_cell.angle_alpha   90.00
_cell.angle_beta   90.00
_cell.angle_gamma   90.00
#
_symmetry.space_group_name_H-M   'P 1'
#
loop_
_entity.id
_entity.type
_entity.pdbx_description
1 polymer ?
#
loop_
_entity_poly.entity_id
_entity_poly.type
_entity_poly.pdbx_seq_one_letter_code
_entity_poly.pdbx_strand_id
1 'polypeptide(L)' 'MPQQRDCDYCGADIEPGTGTMFVAVDGSVTHFCSAKCEKNADLGREARDLDWTAEGRE' A
#
# COMPACT_ATOMS: atom_id res chain seq x y z
N MET A 1 9.04 -9.26 19.02
CA MET A 1 9.76 -8.65 17.88
C MET A 1 8.73 -7.93 17.03
N PRO A 2 9.02 -6.73 16.48
CA PRO A 2 8.07 -6.03 15.63
C PRO A 2 7.83 -6.81 14.34
N GLN A 3 6.59 -6.79 13.85
CA GLN A 3 6.23 -7.42 12.58
C GLN A 3 6.66 -6.50 11.44
N GLN A 4 7.43 -7.02 10.48
CA GLN A 4 7.71 -6.34 9.21
C GLN A 4 6.63 -6.72 8.20
N ARG A 5 6.19 -5.75 7.41
CA ARG A 5 5.16 -5.91 6.38
C ARG A 5 5.50 -4.99 5.21
N ASP A 6 5.14 -5.43 4.01
CA ASP A 6 5.24 -4.62 2.82
C ASP A 6 3.94 -3.85 2.60
N CYS A 7 4.04 -2.72 1.92
CA CYS A 7 2.89 -1.98 1.44
C CYS A 7 2.28 -2.69 0.24
N ASP A 8 1.03 -3.12 0.37
CA ASP A 8 0.28 -3.82 -0.68
C ASP A 8 0.01 -2.93 -1.92
N TYR A 9 0.38 -1.65 -1.88
CA TYR A 9 0.24 -0.70 -2.98
C TYR A 9 1.55 -0.32 -3.66
N CYS A 10 2.55 0.15 -2.90
CA CYS A 10 3.80 0.63 -3.52
C CYS A 10 4.95 -0.38 -3.45
N GLY A 11 4.80 -1.46 -2.70
CA GLY A 11 5.84 -2.48 -2.48
C GLY A 11 6.99 -2.06 -1.56
N ALA A 12 6.90 -0.91 -0.88
CA ALA A 12 7.89 -0.49 0.11
C ALA A 12 7.60 -1.06 1.50
N ASP A 13 8.63 -1.22 2.33
CA ASP A 13 8.49 -1.63 3.72
C ASP A 13 7.61 -0.65 4.53
N ILE A 14 6.76 -1.20 5.39
CA ILE A 14 6.00 -0.45 6.40
C ILE A 14 6.77 -0.47 7.72
N GLU A 15 7.19 0.70 8.19
CA GLU A 15 7.83 0.85 9.50
C GLU A 15 6.87 0.35 10.61
N PRO A 16 7.31 -0.53 11.51
CA PRO A 16 6.46 -1.07 12.57
C PRO A 16 5.79 0.01 13.43
N GLY A 17 4.48 -0.11 13.63
CA GLY A 17 3.68 0.89 14.35
C GLY A 17 3.28 2.11 13.51
N THR A 18 3.50 2.06 12.20
CA THR A 18 3.06 3.07 11.23
C THR A 18 2.17 2.44 10.14
N GLY A 19 1.69 3.28 9.21
CA GLY A 19 0.80 2.87 8.14
C GLY A 19 -0.66 2.69 8.57
N THR A 20 -1.48 2.26 7.62
CA THR A 20 -2.92 2.06 7.78
C THR A 20 -3.31 0.71 7.21
N MET A 21 -4.14 -0.05 7.93
CA MET A 21 -4.78 -1.25 7.42
C MET A 21 -6.19 -0.89 6.96
N PHE A 22 -6.42 -0.91 5.64
CA PHE A 22 -7.73 -0.74 5.04
C PHE A 22 -8.41 -2.09 4.92
N VAL A 23 -9.63 -2.20 5.44
CA VAL A 23 -10.46 -3.41 5.34
C VAL A 23 -11.67 -3.06 4.46
N ALA A 24 -11.75 -3.67 3.29
CA ALA A 24 -12.85 -3.45 2.37
C ALA A 24 -14.13 -4.18 2.84
N VAL A 25 -15.26 -3.83 2.22
CA VAL A 25 -16.59 -4.39 2.58
C VAL A 25 -16.66 -5.91 2.38
N ASP A 26 -15.90 -6.45 1.43
CA ASP A 26 -15.80 -7.89 1.19
C ASP A 26 -14.84 -8.62 2.15
N GLY A 27 -14.18 -7.88 3.05
CA GLY A 27 -13.22 -8.40 4.01
C GLY A 27 -11.78 -8.50 3.47
N SER A 28 -11.51 -8.08 2.24
CA SER A 28 -10.13 -7.96 1.75
C SER A 28 -9.37 -6.88 2.54
N VAL A 29 -8.08 -7.11 2.74
CA VAL A 29 -7.22 -6.25 3.55
C VAL A 29 -6.11 -5.68 2.67
N THR A 30 -5.90 -4.38 2.74
CA THR A 30 -4.80 -3.68 2.07
C THR A 30 -4.03 -2.85 3.11
N HIS A 31 -2.72 -3.06 3.19
CA HIS A 31 -1.82 -2.32 4.07
C HIS A 31 -1.16 -1.21 3.28
N PHE A 32 -1.32 0.02 3.76
CA PHE A 32 -0.70 1.20 3.17
C PHE A 32 0.40 1.74 4.07
N CYS A 33 1.58 2.03 3.50
CA CYS A 33 2.67 2.67 4.24
C CYS A 33 2.41 4.16 4.52
N SER A 34 1.55 4.81 3.73
CA SER A 34 1.32 6.25 3.82
C SER A 34 0.03 6.71 3.14
N ALA A 35 -0.46 7.89 3.53
CA ALA A 35 -1.59 8.56 2.91
C ALA A 35 -1.41 8.84 1.40
N LYS A 36 -0.17 8.84 0.88
CA LYS A 36 0.08 8.93 -0.56
C LYS A 36 -0.48 7.70 -1.27
N CYS A 37 -0.27 6.51 -0.72
CA CYS A 37 -0.73 5.26 -1.32
C CYS A 37 -2.25 5.15 -1.22
N GLU A 38 -2.82 5.42 -0.04
CA GLU A 38 -4.27 5.47 0.18
C GLU A 38 -4.97 6.36 -0.85
N LYS A 39 -4.51 7.62 -0.98
CA LYS A 39 -5.12 8.58 -1.91
C LYS A 39 -4.98 8.19 -3.38
N ASN A 40 -3.90 7.50 -3.77
CA ASN A 40 -3.80 7.05 -5.16
C ASN A 40 -4.76 5.87 -5.43
N ALA A 41 -4.92 4.96 -4.46
CA ALA A 41 -5.93 3.91 -4.53
C ALA A 41 -7.35 4.50 -4.59
N ASP A 42 -7.67 5.51 -3.77
CA ASP A 42 -8.96 6.21 -3.79
C ASP A 42 -9.25 6.93 -5.10
N LEU A 43 -8.19 7.40 -5.79
CA LEU A 43 -8.28 7.99 -7.13
C LEU A 43 -8.44 6.94 -8.24
N GLY A 44 -8.46 5.64 -7.90
CA GLY A 44 -8.53 4.54 -8.86
C GLY A 44 -7.26 4.37 -9.69
N ARG A 45 -6.12 4.85 -9.21
CA ARG A 45 -4.83 4.62 -9.87
C ARG A 45 -4.32 3.26 -9.44
N GLU A 46 -3.91 2.46 -10.42
CA GLU A 46 -3.33 1.15 -10.14
C GLU A 46 -1.82 1.27 -9.97
N ALA A 47 -1.26 0.48 -9.05
CA ALA A 47 0.17 0.56 -8.74
C ALA A 47 1.06 0.30 -9.96
N ARG A 48 0.71 -0.69 -10.78
CA ARG A 48 1.38 -1.05 -12.05
C ARG A 48 1.45 0.07 -13.10
N ASP A 49 0.58 1.08 -13.01
CA ASP A 49 0.56 2.20 -13.96
C ASP A 49 1.41 3.40 -13.47
N LEU A 50 2.11 3.26 -12.34
CA LEU A 50 2.85 4.34 -11.68
C LEU A 50 4.34 3.99 -11.56
N ASP A 51 5.21 4.62 -12.35
CA ASP A 51 6.67 4.37 -12.39
C ASP A 51 7.43 4.46 -11.04
N TRP A 52 6.80 5.02 -9.99
CA TRP A 52 7.40 5.16 -8.67
C TRP A 52 7.10 3.99 -7.72
N THR A 53 6.16 3.10 -8.05
CA THR A 53 5.86 1.88 -7.30
C THR A 53 6.82 0.75 -7.70
N ALA A 54 6.85 -0.34 -6.93
CA ALA A 54 7.60 -1.54 -7.31
C ALA A 54 7.07 -2.13 -8.62
N GLU A 55 5.75 -2.38 -8.72
CA GLU A 55 5.12 -2.97 -9.92
C GLU A 55 5.24 -2.09 -11.17
N GLY A 56 5.21 -0.75 -11.03
CA GLY A 56 5.37 0.15 -12.18
C GLY A 56 6.80 0.24 -12.72
N ARG A 57 7.78 -0.40 -12.06
CA ARG A 57 9.18 -0.46 -12.53
C ARG A 57 9.53 -1.81 -13.16
N GLU A 58 8.62 -2.76 -13.13
CA GLU A 58 8.75 -4.08 -13.77
C GLU A 58 8.38 -4.00 -15.26
#